data_AF-A0A7K3Z0J2-F1
#
_entry.id   AF-A0A7K3Z0J2-F1
#
_cell.length_a   1.000
_cell.length_b   1.000
_cell.length_c   1.000
_cell.angle_alpha   90.00
_cell.angle_beta   90.00
_cell.angle_gamma   90.00
#
_symmetry.space_group_name_H-M   'P 1'
#
loop_
_entity.id
_entity.type
_entity.pdbx_description
1 polymer ?
#
loop_
_entity_poly.entity_id
_entity_poly.type
_entity_poly.pdbx_seq_one_letter_code
_entity_poly.pdbx_strand_id
1 'polypeptide(L)'
;FSDISRWMESEGYNVSVIKSGSKKDMGSTARPLTAEEQAYAERIVNDSFETLLSDILSQRSIRREDVEDARVIRGADAIRMNIVDELGNLNDAIDGAKRMASSRR
;
A
#
# COMPACT_ATOMS: atom_id res chain seq x y z
N PHE A 1 -13.92 1.25 0.85
CA PHE A 1 -15.09 1.19 1.74
C PHE A 1 -16.32 0.93 0.89
N SER A 2 -17.11 -0.08 1.21
CA SER A 2 -18.33 -0.42 0.47
C SER A 2 -19.56 0.14 1.17
N ASP A 3 -20.48 0.74 0.45
CA ASP A 3 -21.77 1.21 0.96
C ASP A 3 -22.90 0.39 0.33
N ILE A 4 -23.61 -0.38 1.16
CA ILE A 4 -24.76 -1.19 0.75
C ILE A 4 -26.07 -0.67 1.35
N SER A 5 -26.06 0.51 1.98
CA SER A 5 -27.21 1.08 2.70
C SER A 5 -28.47 1.15 1.82
N ARG A 6 -28.34 1.51 0.54
CA ARG A 6 -29.46 1.54 -0.41
C ARG A 6 -30.10 0.17 -0.67
N TRP A 7 -29.28 -0.88 -0.73
CA TRP A 7 -29.79 -2.25 -0.86
C TRP A 7 -30.48 -2.71 0.43
N MET A 8 -29.91 -2.35 1.59
CA MET A 8 -30.53 -2.67 2.88
C MET A 8 -31.90 -2.00 3.03
N GLU A 9 -32.01 -0.74 2.61
CA GLU A 9 -33.28 -0.02 2.58
C GLU A 9 -34.32 -0.69 1.67
N SER A 10 -33.93 -1.15 0.46
CA SER A 10 -34.86 -1.85 -0.44
C SER A 10 -35.34 -3.19 0.09
N GLU A 11 -34.50 -3.90 0.86
CA GLU A 11 -34.84 -5.17 1.50
C GLU A 11 -35.50 -5.01 2.88
N GLY A 12 -35.69 -3.79 3.36
CA GLY A 12 -36.23 -3.51 4.69
C GLY A 12 -35.30 -3.94 5.84
N TYR A 13 -34.02 -4.12 5.57
CA TYR A 13 -33.03 -4.50 6.57
C TYR A 13 -32.43 -3.26 7.24
N ASN A 14 -32.51 -3.19 8.58
CA ASN A 14 -32.09 -2.02 9.35
C ASN A 14 -30.95 -2.38 10.32
N VAL A 15 -29.95 -1.50 10.42
CA VAL A 15 -28.82 -1.67 11.34
C VAL A 15 -28.71 -0.47 12.26
N SER A 16 -28.78 -0.74 13.55
CA SER A 16 -28.57 0.24 14.62
C SER A 16 -27.18 0.06 15.22
N VAL A 17 -26.37 1.10 15.23
CA VAL A 17 -25.00 1.07 15.78
C VAL A 17 -24.92 1.92 17.04
N ILE A 18 -24.54 1.30 18.16
CA ILE A 18 -24.26 1.97 19.42
C ILE A 18 -22.74 2.03 19.58
N LYS A 19 -22.17 3.24 19.67
CA LYS A 19 -20.72 3.46 19.69
C LYS A 19 -20.35 4.60 20.62
N SER A 20 -19.19 4.50 21.25
CA SER A 20 -18.66 5.53 22.17
C SER A 20 -17.83 6.63 21.49
N GLY A 21 -17.64 6.55 20.17
CA GLY A 21 -16.89 7.56 19.41
C GLY A 21 -17.37 7.63 17.98
N SER A 22 -17.32 8.82 17.38
CA SER A 22 -17.93 9.11 16.07
C SER A 22 -17.38 8.27 14.93
N LYS A 23 -16.07 7.96 14.95
CA LYS A 23 -15.35 7.20 13.91
C LYS A 23 -15.22 5.69 14.20
N LYS A 24 -15.81 5.16 15.28
CA LYS A 24 -15.62 3.75 15.68
C LYS A 24 -16.33 2.73 14.77
N ASP A 25 -17.26 3.19 13.96
CA ASP A 25 -17.93 2.43 12.91
C ASP A 25 -17.51 2.94 11.51
N MET A 26 -16.42 3.70 11.42
CA MET A 26 -15.86 4.12 10.14
C MET A 26 -15.54 2.86 9.33
N GLY A 27 -16.10 2.79 8.12
CA GLY A 27 -16.00 1.63 7.25
C GLY A 27 -17.08 0.57 7.46
N SER A 28 -18.07 0.82 8.32
CA SER A 28 -19.35 0.12 8.27
C SER A 28 -19.93 0.20 6.86
N THR A 29 -20.56 -0.88 6.41
CA THR A 29 -21.23 -0.95 5.10
C THR A 29 -22.68 -0.49 5.15
N ALA A 30 -23.22 -0.29 6.36
CA ALA A 30 -24.61 0.07 6.60
C ALA A 30 -24.91 1.57 6.39
N ARG A 31 -23.87 2.39 6.14
CA ARG A 31 -23.99 3.81 5.81
C ARG A 31 -22.78 4.25 4.97
N PRO A 32 -22.89 5.32 4.18
CA PRO A 32 -21.71 5.92 3.56
C PRO A 32 -20.75 6.51 4.61
N LEU A 33 -19.50 6.69 4.19
CA LEU A 33 -18.54 7.49 4.93
C LEU A 33 -19.00 8.94 5.03
N THR A 34 -18.74 9.56 6.16
CA THR A 34 -18.82 11.02 6.28
C THR A 34 -17.59 11.69 5.63
N ALA A 35 -17.68 12.97 5.31
CA ALA A 35 -16.55 13.73 4.75
C ALA A 35 -15.32 13.71 5.69
N GLU A 36 -15.52 13.77 7.00
CA GLU A 36 -14.42 13.69 7.97
C GLU A 36 -13.76 12.30 8.00
N GLU A 37 -14.55 11.24 7.89
CA GLU A 37 -14.05 9.87 7.85
C GLU A 37 -13.28 9.59 6.56
N GLN A 38 -13.79 10.10 5.43
CA GLN A 38 -13.10 10.03 4.15
C GLN A 38 -11.75 10.76 4.21
N ALA A 39 -11.73 12.02 4.66
CA ALA A 39 -10.48 12.78 4.78
C ALA A 39 -9.48 12.12 5.76
N TYR A 40 -9.98 11.52 6.84
CA TYR A 40 -9.13 10.78 7.79
C TYR A 40 -8.52 9.52 7.15
N ALA A 41 -9.30 8.75 6.39
CA ALA A 41 -8.81 7.57 5.68
C ALA A 41 -7.83 7.95 4.55
N GLU A 42 -8.14 9.00 3.78
CA GLU A 42 -7.25 9.54 2.75
C GLU A 42 -5.90 9.92 3.32
N ARG A 43 -5.89 10.63 4.46
CA ARG A 43 -4.64 10.99 5.15
C ARG A 43 -3.83 9.76 5.52
N ILE A 44 -4.44 8.71 6.08
CA ILE A 44 -3.71 7.47 6.45
C ILE A 44 -3.08 6.81 5.22
N VAL A 45 -3.83 6.72 4.12
CA VAL A 45 -3.33 6.12 2.88
C VAL A 45 -2.18 6.95 2.30
N ASN A 46 -2.32 8.27 2.26
CA ASN A 46 -1.30 9.18 1.76
C ASN A 46 -0.03 9.14 2.63
N ASP A 47 -0.16 9.18 3.95
CA ASP A 47 0.98 9.10 4.88
C ASP A 47 1.76 7.78 4.69
N SER A 48 1.03 6.66 4.51
CA SER A 48 1.63 5.35 4.24
C SER A 48 2.34 5.30 2.88
N PHE A 49 1.74 5.92 1.86
CA PHE A 49 2.30 6.00 0.51
C PHE A 49 3.58 6.85 0.46
N GLU A 50 3.59 8.02 1.12
CA GLU A 50 4.79 8.85 1.22
C GLU A 50 5.93 8.14 1.96
N THR A 51 5.61 7.38 3.02
CA THR A 51 6.59 6.57 3.74
C THR A 51 7.25 5.55 2.81
N LEU A 52 6.44 4.80 2.03
CA LEU A 52 6.95 3.83 1.06
C LEU A 52 7.85 4.48 0.01
N LEU A 53 7.41 5.59 -0.58
CA LEU A 53 8.20 6.31 -1.58
C LEU A 53 9.51 6.84 -1.00
N SER A 54 9.47 7.42 0.20
CA SER A 54 10.66 7.90 0.90
C SER A 54 11.69 6.78 1.09
N ASP A 55 11.26 5.61 1.55
CA ASP A 55 12.15 4.46 1.74
C ASP A 55 12.81 4.03 0.43
N ILE A 56 12.01 3.90 -0.64
CA ILE A 56 12.52 3.49 -1.97
C ILE A 56 13.52 4.52 -2.49
N LEU A 57 13.17 5.81 -2.50
CA LEU A 57 14.01 6.88 -3.04
C LEU A 57 15.29 7.09 -2.23
N SER A 58 15.30 6.71 -0.95
CA SER A 58 16.50 6.76 -0.11
C SER A 58 17.52 5.66 -0.44
N GLN A 59 17.07 4.52 -0.96
CA GLN A 59 17.92 3.34 -1.22
C GLN A 59 18.24 3.17 -2.70
N ARG A 60 17.41 3.71 -3.59
CA ARG A 60 17.50 3.51 -5.04
C ARG A 60 17.59 4.85 -5.76
N SER A 61 18.53 4.97 -6.69
CA SER A 61 18.62 6.13 -7.58
C SER A 61 17.57 6.02 -8.69
N ILE A 62 16.32 6.26 -8.34
CA ILE A 62 15.16 6.26 -9.24
C ILE A 62 14.37 7.54 -9.05
N ARG A 63 13.57 7.94 -10.05
CA ARG A 63 12.71 9.11 -9.91
C ARG A 63 11.36 8.70 -9.36
N ARG A 64 10.71 9.60 -8.63
CA ARG A 64 9.41 9.35 -8.02
C ARG A 64 8.36 8.98 -9.06
N GLU A 65 8.34 9.68 -10.20
CA GLU A 65 7.38 9.50 -11.29
C GLU A 65 7.46 8.09 -11.91
N ASP A 66 8.59 7.40 -11.74
CA ASP A 66 8.79 6.07 -12.29
C ASP A 66 8.02 4.99 -11.48
N VAL A 67 7.71 5.25 -10.20
CA VAL A 67 7.14 4.27 -9.24
C VAL A 67 5.89 4.73 -8.48
N GLU A 68 5.52 6.02 -8.55
CA GLU A 68 4.42 6.58 -7.75
C GLU A 68 3.02 6.06 -8.12
N ASP A 69 2.86 5.48 -9.30
CA ASP A 69 1.58 4.86 -9.69
C ASP A 69 1.35 3.47 -9.09
N ALA A 70 2.31 2.95 -8.32
CA ALA A 70 2.27 1.66 -7.61
C ALA A 70 1.90 0.46 -8.51
N ARG A 71 2.17 0.54 -9.83
CA ARG A 71 1.86 -0.54 -10.77
C ARG A 71 2.75 -1.76 -10.55
N VAL A 72 2.29 -2.93 -11.03
CA VAL A 72 3.12 -4.14 -11.09
C VAL A 72 4.23 -3.95 -12.13
N ILE A 73 5.46 -4.26 -11.76
CA ILE A 73 6.66 -4.13 -12.61
C ILE A 73 7.28 -5.52 -12.80
N ARG A 74 7.57 -5.90 -14.06
CA ARG A 74 8.28 -7.17 -14.33
C ARG A 74 9.75 -7.02 -13.95
N GLY A 75 10.39 -8.09 -13.49
CA GLY A 75 11.80 -8.04 -13.07
C GLY A 75 12.77 -7.47 -14.13
N ALA A 76 12.57 -7.78 -15.41
CA ALA A 76 13.38 -7.22 -16.50
C ALA A 76 13.20 -5.70 -16.67
N ASP A 77 12.03 -5.16 -16.35
CA ASP A 77 11.76 -3.72 -16.36
C ASP A 77 12.36 -3.08 -15.10
N ALA A 78 12.26 -3.77 -13.95
CA ALA A 78 12.81 -3.32 -12.67
C ALA A 78 14.34 -3.15 -12.69
N ILE A 79 15.09 -4.01 -13.40
CA ILE A 79 16.54 -3.78 -13.62
C ILE A 79 16.77 -2.47 -14.37
N ARG A 80 16.05 -2.26 -15.48
CA ARG A 80 16.23 -1.07 -16.32
C ARG A 80 15.87 0.23 -15.60
N MET A 81 14.93 0.13 -14.67
CA MET A 81 14.49 1.20 -13.78
C MET A 81 15.35 1.32 -12.52
N ASN A 82 16.38 0.49 -12.33
CA ASN A 82 17.26 0.49 -11.13
C ASN A 82 16.50 0.25 -9.81
N ILE A 83 15.39 -0.47 -9.85
CA ILE A 83 14.59 -0.88 -8.69
C ILE A 83 15.21 -2.12 -8.03
N VAL A 84 15.82 -3.00 -8.85
CA VAL A 84 16.53 -4.21 -8.41
C VAL A 84 17.91 -4.26 -9.07
N ASP A 85 18.86 -4.93 -8.41
CA ASP A 85 20.26 -4.98 -8.86
C ASP A 85 20.48 -6.02 -9.95
N GLU A 86 19.89 -7.22 -9.79
CA GLU A 86 20.14 -8.37 -10.65
C GLU A 86 18.86 -9.22 -10.82
N LEU A 87 18.82 -9.99 -11.91
CA LEU A 87 17.80 -10.99 -12.18
C LEU A 87 18.41 -12.36 -11.89
N GLY A 88 17.70 -13.17 -11.12
CA GLY A 88 18.15 -14.51 -10.77
C GLY A 88 17.09 -15.25 -9.98
N ASN A 89 17.48 -16.43 -9.50
CA ASN A 89 16.70 -17.25 -8.60
C ASN A 89 17.30 -17.24 -7.19
N LEU A 90 16.77 -18.07 -6.30
CA LEU A 90 17.22 -18.16 -4.91
C LEU A 90 18.71 -18.52 -4.76
N ASN A 91 19.23 -19.41 -5.60
CA ASN A 91 20.64 -19.83 -5.52
C ASN A 91 21.58 -18.67 -5.88
N ASP A 92 21.21 -17.85 -6.86
CA ASP A 92 21.98 -16.66 -7.24
C ASP A 92 22.05 -15.66 -6.08
N ALA A 93 20.94 -15.46 -5.36
CA ALA A 93 20.89 -14.62 -4.16
C ALA A 93 21.77 -15.17 -3.02
N ILE A 94 21.76 -16.49 -2.78
CA ILE A 94 22.62 -17.14 -1.77
C ILE A 94 24.10 -16.93 -2.11
N ASP A 95 24.49 -17.11 -3.36
CA ASP A 95 25.87 -16.95 -3.78
C ASP A 95 26.31 -15.49 -3.77
N GLY A 96 25.40 -14.54 -4.06
CA GLY A 96 25.60 -13.11 -3.82
C GLY A 96 25.91 -12.79 -2.35
N ALA A 97 25.12 -13.33 -1.42
CA ALA A 97 25.34 -13.14 0.01
C ALA A 97 26.68 -13.73 0.49
N LYS A 98 27.07 -14.92 0.02
CA LYS A 98 28.38 -15.52 0.32
C LYS A 98 29.53 -14.63 -0.13
N ARG A 99 29.43 -14.06 -1.35
CA ARG A 99 30.45 -13.13 -1.89
C ARG A 99 30.60 -11.90 -1.00
N MET A 100 29.49 -11.26 -0.61
CA MET A 100 29.50 -10.09 0.28
C MET A 100 30.05 -10.38 1.68
N ALA A 101 29.75 -11.56 2.24
CA ALA A 101 30.31 -11.97 3.53
C ALA A 101 31.82 -12.20 3.45
N SER A 102 32.31 -12.74 2.33
CA SER A 102 33.73 -13.05 2.13
C SER A 102 34.56 -11.79 1.86
N SER A 103 33.98 -10.75 1.25
CA SER A 103 34.64 -9.48 0.96
C SER A 103 34.78 -8.55 2.18
N ARG A 104 34.26 -8.94 3.35
CA ARG A 104 34.34 -8.19 4.62
C ARG A 104 35.58 -8.53 5.47
N ARG A 105 36.58 -9.20 4.90
CA ARG A 105 37.88 -9.49 5.55
C ARG A 105 38.94 -8.47 5.20
#